data_AF-A0A9Q0CEG1-F1
#
_entry.id   AF-A0A9Q0CEG1-F1
#
_cell.length_a   1.000
_cell.length_b   1.000
_cell.length_c   1.000
_cell.angle_alpha   90.00
_cell.angle_beta   90.00
_cell.angle_gamma   90.00
#
_symmetry.space_group_name_H-M   'P 1'
#
loop_
_entity.id
_entity.type
_entity.pdbx_description
1 polymer ?
#
loop_
_entity_poly.entity_id
_entity_poly.type
_entity_poly.pdbx_seq_one_letter_code
_entity_poly.pdbx_strand_id
1 'polypeptide(L)'
;MFSDRYMASVSIPAIIAGADPDLTIEHPLFQLVSAQQTILPNSEGAIDGHLREAGLTFYLLKDICISEWNSIFWVAHPGGPAILDKVEAKLELKKEKMTATRHVLSKYGNMSGVCVLFILDEMRT
;
A
#
# COMPACT_ATOMS: atom_id res chain seq x y z
N MET A 1 17.30 20.40 -4.43
CA MET A 1 17.83 19.27 -5.24
C MET A 1 17.25 17.97 -4.70
N PHE A 2 15.97 17.69 -5.01
CA PHE A 2 15.32 16.41 -4.72
C PHE A 2 14.95 15.84 -6.10
N SER A 3 15.62 14.78 -6.53
CA SER A 3 15.53 14.27 -7.91
C SER A 3 14.26 13.48 -8.15
N ASP A 4 13.70 13.62 -9.36
CA ASP A 4 12.52 12.95 -9.94
C ASP A 4 12.59 11.40 -10.04
N ARG A 5 13.29 10.72 -9.13
CA ARG A 5 13.55 9.26 -9.19
C ARG A 5 12.40 8.37 -8.68
N TYR A 6 11.26 8.94 -8.29
CA TYR A 6 10.05 8.18 -7.91
C TYR A 6 9.00 8.16 -9.02
N MET A 7 9.40 8.47 -10.26
CA MET A 7 8.56 8.39 -11.45
C MET A 7 8.28 6.91 -11.81
N ALA A 8 7.09 6.68 -12.36
CA ALA A 8 6.49 5.36 -12.54
C ALA A 8 7.43 4.29 -13.12
N SER A 9 7.37 3.08 -12.57
CA SER A 9 8.15 1.92 -13.02
C SER A 9 7.25 0.78 -13.48
N VAL A 10 7.73 -0.03 -14.43
CA VAL A 10 6.97 -1.13 -15.03
C VAL A 10 7.35 -2.45 -14.35
N SER A 11 6.37 -3.23 -13.91
CA SER A 11 6.57 -4.56 -13.29
C SER A 11 5.32 -5.43 -13.41
N ILE A 12 5.51 -6.75 -13.36
CA ILE A 12 4.43 -7.74 -13.50
C ILE A 12 4.51 -8.74 -12.34
N PRO A 13 3.75 -8.53 -11.25
CA PRO A 13 3.56 -9.56 -10.22
C PRO A 13 2.46 -10.55 -10.60
N ALA A 14 2.46 -11.72 -9.97
CA ALA A 14 1.38 -12.70 -10.05
C ALA A 14 1.05 -13.23 -8.66
N ILE A 15 -0.23 -13.51 -8.41
CA ILE A 15 -0.72 -14.15 -7.19
C ILE A 15 -1.58 -15.36 -7.56
N ILE A 16 -1.51 -16.41 -6.74
CA ILE A 16 -2.48 -17.51 -6.74
C ILE A 16 -3.39 -17.29 -5.54
N ALA A 17 -4.69 -17.18 -5.80
CA ALA A 17 -5.71 -17.05 -4.77
C ALA A 17 -6.63 -18.27 -4.84
N GLY A 18 -6.92 -18.84 -3.67
CA GLY A 18 -7.79 -20.00 -3.51
C GLY A 18 -8.50 -19.96 -2.15
N ALA A 19 -9.53 -20.77 -2.01
CA ALA A 19 -10.21 -21.05 -0.74
C ALA A 19 -10.06 -22.54 -0.42
N ASP A 20 -10.17 -22.89 0.86
CA ASP A 20 -10.09 -24.27 1.36
C ASP A 20 -8.80 -25.01 0.92
N PRO A 21 -7.62 -24.50 1.33
CA PRO A 21 -6.35 -25.03 0.85
C PRO A 21 -6.10 -26.45 1.36
N ASP A 22 -5.57 -27.32 0.49
CA ASP A 22 -5.05 -28.61 0.92
C ASP A 22 -3.70 -28.39 1.61
N LEU A 23 -3.71 -28.28 2.94
CA LEU A 23 -2.52 -27.98 3.75
C LEU A 23 -1.40 -29.02 3.64
N THR A 24 -1.62 -30.15 2.98
CA THR A 24 -0.57 -31.13 2.68
C THR A 24 0.31 -30.74 1.49
N ILE A 25 -0.22 -29.92 0.58
CA ILE A 25 0.46 -29.50 -0.67
C ILE A 25 0.44 -27.98 -0.91
N GLU A 26 -0.46 -27.25 -0.26
CA GLU A 26 -0.62 -25.80 -0.34
C GLU A 26 -0.22 -25.14 0.98
N HIS A 27 0.46 -23.99 0.86
CA HIS A 27 0.93 -23.22 2.00
C HIS A 27 0.43 -21.77 1.88
N PRO A 28 -0.75 -21.45 2.45
CA PRO A 28 -1.31 -20.11 2.40
C PRO A 28 -0.39 -19.09 3.07
N LEU A 29 -0.13 -17.97 2.38
CA LEU A 29 0.69 -16.88 2.92
C LEU A 29 -0.13 -15.84 3.68
N PHE A 30 -1.29 -15.48 3.14
CA PHE A 30 -2.21 -14.50 3.72
C PHE A 30 -3.65 -14.93 3.45
N GLN A 31 -4.56 -14.53 4.33
CA GLN A 31 -6.00 -14.75 4.16
C GLN A 31 -6.72 -13.40 4.00
N LEU A 32 -7.49 -13.26 2.92
CA LEU A 32 -8.37 -12.11 2.73
C LEU A 32 -9.63 -12.29 3.61
N VAL A 33 -9.75 -11.47 4.66
CA VAL A 33 -10.92 -11.51 5.57
C VAL A 33 -12.05 -10.61 5.07
N SER A 34 -11.71 -9.47 4.46
CA SER A 34 -12.67 -8.50 3.94
C SER A 34 -12.02 -7.59 2.89
N ALA A 35 -12.82 -7.06 1.96
CA ALA A 35 -12.41 -6.01 1.04
C ALA A 35 -13.48 -4.92 0.97
N GLN A 36 -13.06 -3.65 0.97
CA GLN A 36 -13.96 -2.50 0.88
C GLN A 36 -13.32 -1.41 0.00
N GLN A 37 -14.18 -0.64 -0.68
CA GLN A 37 -13.79 0.54 -1.42
C GLN A 37 -14.66 1.73 -0.98
N THR A 38 -14.05 2.90 -0.85
CA THR A 38 -14.76 4.17 -0.58
C THR A 38 -14.17 5.27 -1.45
N ILE A 39 -15.00 6.24 -1.81
CA ILE A 39 -14.57 7.51 -2.41
C ILE A 39 -14.50 8.53 -1.27
N LEU A 40 -13.39 9.27 -1.17
CA LEU A 40 -13.26 10.28 -0.12
C LEU A 40 -14.19 11.47 -0.43
N PRO A 41 -14.89 12.01 0.58
CA PRO A 41 -15.70 13.21 0.36
C PRO A 41 -14.80 14.39 -0.03
N ASN A 42 -15.29 15.25 -0.92
CA ASN A 42 -14.55 16.40 -1.45
C ASN A 42 -13.22 16.03 -2.15
N SER A 43 -13.12 14.82 -2.71
CA SER A 43 -11.94 14.38 -3.47
C SER A 43 -12.15 14.35 -4.98
N GLU A 44 -13.24 14.93 -5.49
CA GLU A 44 -13.46 15.07 -6.92
C GLU A 44 -12.33 15.92 -7.54
N GLY A 45 -11.74 15.45 -8.65
CA GLY A 45 -10.57 16.07 -9.26
C GLY A 45 -9.26 15.95 -8.47
N ALA A 46 -9.25 15.27 -7.30
CA ALA A 46 -8.03 15.09 -6.51
C ALA A 46 -7.00 14.18 -7.20
N ILE A 47 -7.51 13.21 -7.97
CA ILE A 47 -6.73 12.44 -8.94
C ILE A 47 -7.57 12.48 -10.21
N ASP A 48 -7.17 13.32 -11.15
CA ASP A 48 -7.83 13.41 -12.44
C ASP A 48 -6.91 12.86 -13.53
N GLY A 49 -7.45 11.90 -14.29
CA GLY A 49 -6.72 11.18 -15.33
C GLY A 49 -6.77 11.95 -16.64
N HIS A 50 -6.12 13.11 -16.71
CA HIS A 50 -5.82 13.77 -17.98
C HIS A 50 -4.37 13.47 -18.35
N LEU A 51 -4.07 13.19 -19.62
CA LEU A 51 -2.70 12.93 -20.08
C LEU A 51 -1.84 14.21 -19.91
N ARG A 52 -1.28 14.49 -18.71
CA ARG A 52 -0.26 15.52 -18.32
C ARG A 52 0.04 15.51 -16.78
N GLU A 53 1.10 16.22 -16.37
CA GLU A 53 1.92 16.08 -15.14
C GLU A 53 1.35 16.66 -13.81
N ALA A 54 1.34 15.85 -12.73
CA ALA A 54 1.59 16.18 -11.29
C ALA A 54 0.50 15.97 -10.20
N GLY A 55 0.79 15.08 -9.22
CA GLY A 55 0.62 15.31 -7.76
C GLY A 55 -0.54 14.64 -6.99
N LEU A 56 -0.31 14.20 -5.72
CA LEU A 56 -1.23 13.34 -4.91
C LEU A 56 -1.26 13.70 -3.38
N THR A 57 -2.42 13.62 -2.69
CA THR A 57 -2.57 13.72 -1.20
C THR A 57 -3.86 13.02 -0.67
N PHE A 58 -3.87 12.49 0.58
CA PHE A 58 -4.97 11.65 1.16
C PHE A 58 -5.40 11.98 2.62
N TYR A 59 -6.59 11.48 3.02
CA TYR A 59 -7.12 11.37 4.40
C TYR A 59 -7.83 9.99 4.63
N LEU A 60 -7.84 9.47 5.86
CA LEU A 60 -8.40 8.14 6.24
C LEU A 60 -9.63 8.25 7.17
N LEU A 61 -10.62 7.37 6.96
CA LEU A 61 -11.82 7.18 7.81
C LEU A 61 -11.85 5.76 8.41
N LYS A 62 -12.59 5.62 9.51
CA LYS A 62 -12.55 4.52 10.48
C LYS A 62 -13.79 3.63 10.31
N ASP A 63 -13.60 2.31 10.19
CA ASP A 63 -14.47 1.28 10.79
C ASP A 63 -13.88 -0.13 10.63
N ILE A 64 -13.01 -0.50 11.58
CA ILE A 64 -12.70 -1.88 12.00
C ILE A 64 -12.51 -1.80 13.53
N CYS A 65 -12.96 -2.80 14.30
CA CYS A 65 -12.76 -2.89 15.76
C CYS A 65 -11.29 -3.15 16.15
N ILE A 66 -10.36 -2.37 15.63
CA ILE A 66 -8.95 -2.36 16.02
C ILE A 66 -8.76 -1.06 16.80
N SER A 67 -8.58 -1.17 18.12
CA SER A 67 -8.31 -0.01 18.96
C SER A 67 -6.85 0.47 18.85
N GLU A 68 -5.95 -0.37 18.34
CA GLU A 68 -4.51 -0.09 18.25
C GLU A 68 -3.94 -0.39 16.85
N TRP A 69 -3.66 0.65 16.06
CA TRP A 69 -3.08 0.52 14.70
C TRP A 69 -1.70 -0.13 14.68
N ASN A 70 -0.98 -0.09 15.81
CA ASN A 70 0.32 -0.72 15.97
C ASN A 70 0.26 -2.22 16.28
N SER A 71 -0.93 -2.79 16.50
CA SER A 71 -1.10 -4.24 16.70
C SER A 71 -1.12 -5.04 15.40
N ILE A 72 -1.37 -4.38 14.27
CA ILE A 72 -1.47 -5.01 12.94
C ILE A 72 -0.26 -4.73 12.05
N PHE A 73 -0.11 -5.53 11.01
CA PHE A 73 0.84 -5.28 9.94
C PHE A 73 0.23 -4.34 8.88
N TRP A 74 1.07 -3.62 8.14
CA TRP A 74 0.64 -2.60 7.18
C TRP A 74 1.21 -2.84 5.79
N VAL A 75 0.32 -2.85 4.81
CA VAL A 75 0.66 -2.79 3.38
C VAL A 75 -0.04 -1.57 2.81
N ALA A 76 0.72 -0.52 2.51
CA ALA A 76 0.18 0.73 1.97
C ALA A 76 0.72 0.97 0.56
N HIS A 77 -0.14 1.38 -0.37
CA HIS A 77 0.32 1.79 -1.69
C HIS A 77 1.27 2.99 -1.58
N PRO A 78 2.53 2.90 -2.05
CA PRO A 78 3.52 3.95 -1.89
C PRO A 78 3.46 4.94 -3.05
N GLY A 79 2.40 5.75 -3.10
CA GLY A 79 2.25 6.80 -4.12
C GLY A 79 3.39 7.85 -4.08
N GLY A 80 4.05 7.98 -2.93
CA GLY A 80 5.24 8.80 -2.69
C GLY A 80 5.59 8.85 -1.19
N PRO A 81 6.75 9.40 -0.81
CA PRO A 81 7.15 9.44 0.61
C PRO A 81 6.22 10.30 1.47
N ALA A 82 5.73 11.42 0.93
CA ALA A 82 4.89 12.37 1.66
C ALA A 82 3.55 11.79 2.14
N ILE A 83 2.97 10.82 1.41
CA ILE A 83 1.77 10.15 1.89
C ILE A 83 2.09 9.18 3.03
N LEU A 84 3.20 8.43 2.94
CA LEU A 84 3.60 7.52 4.01
C LEU A 84 3.86 8.29 5.31
N ASP A 85 4.55 9.43 5.22
CA ASP A 85 4.82 10.30 6.37
C ASP A 85 3.52 10.83 7.01
N LYS A 86 2.55 11.25 6.19
CA LYS A 86 1.24 11.74 6.68
C LYS A 86 0.43 10.63 7.36
N VAL A 87 0.43 9.42 6.81
CA VAL A 87 -0.28 8.27 7.40
C VAL A 87 0.37 7.85 8.73
N GLU A 88 1.69 7.71 8.76
CA GLU A 88 2.44 7.39 9.98
C GLU A 88 2.17 8.40 11.10
N ALA A 89 2.24 9.70 10.79
CA ALA A 89 1.98 10.74 11.76
C ALA A 89 0.53 10.75 12.24
N LYS A 90 -0.44 10.56 11.33
CA LYS A 90 -1.87 10.63 11.66
C LYS A 90 -2.34 9.46 12.53
N LEU A 91 -1.75 8.28 12.33
CA LEU A 91 -2.11 7.05 13.04
C LEU A 91 -1.12 6.69 14.15
N GLU A 92 -0.11 7.54 14.38
CA GLU A 92 0.97 7.34 15.34
C GLU A 92 1.64 5.97 15.19
N LEU A 93 1.94 5.60 13.94
CA LEU A 93 2.56 4.31 13.64
C LEU A 93 4.03 4.32 14.08
N LYS A 94 4.47 3.22 14.69
CA LYS A 94 5.90 2.97 14.87
C LYS A 94 6.57 2.85 13.51
N LYS A 95 7.83 3.30 13.41
CA LYS A 95 8.59 3.32 12.14
C LYS A 95 8.62 1.96 11.45
N GLU A 96 8.69 0.89 12.24
CA GLU A 96 8.76 -0.48 11.73
C GLU A 96 7.52 -0.88 10.89
N LYS A 97 6.36 -0.23 11.10
CA LYS A 97 5.12 -0.57 10.41
C LYS A 97 5.15 -0.29 8.92
N MET A 98 5.95 0.67 8.48
CA MET A 98 6.05 1.05 7.06
C MET A 98 7.36 0.62 6.41
N THR A 99 8.22 -0.14 7.11
CA THR A 99 9.54 -0.55 6.59
C THR A 99 9.45 -1.25 5.24
N ALA A 100 8.59 -2.25 5.09
CA ALA A 100 8.42 -2.99 3.82
C ALA A 100 7.93 -2.06 2.71
N THR A 101 6.93 -1.22 3.01
CA THR A 101 6.40 -0.23 2.06
C THR A 101 7.48 0.76 1.60
N ARG A 102 8.28 1.29 2.52
CA ARG A 102 9.38 2.22 2.23
C ARG A 102 10.52 1.54 1.48
N HIS A 103 10.81 0.28 1.77
CA HIS A 103 11.82 -0.49 1.06
C HIS A 103 11.42 -0.71 -0.41
N VAL A 104 10.18 -1.14 -0.67
CA VAL A 104 9.68 -1.28 -2.05
C VAL A 104 9.70 0.05 -2.79
N LEU A 105 9.25 1.14 -2.15
CA LEU A 105 9.32 2.47 -2.75
C LEU A 105 10.76 2.89 -3.08
N SER A 106 11.71 2.64 -2.18
CA SER A 106 13.12 2.99 -2.38
C SER A 106 13.78 2.16 -3.48
N LYS A 107 13.40 0.88 -3.61
CA LYS A 107 14.05 -0.07 -4.53
C LYS A 107 13.45 -0.03 -5.93
N TYR A 108 12.12 0.12 -6.02
CA TYR A 108 11.38 -0.02 -7.26
C TYR A 108 10.63 1.25 -7.68
N GLY A 109 10.46 2.23 -6.79
CA GLY A 109 9.62 3.40 -7.07
C GLY A 109 8.13 3.09 -7.06
N ASN A 110 7.32 4.01 -7.58
CA ASN A 110 5.87 3.83 -7.70
C ASN A 110 5.53 3.02 -8.96
N MET A 111 5.32 1.72 -8.81
CA MET A 111 4.86 0.82 -9.87
C MET A 111 3.33 0.83 -10.07
N SER A 112 2.62 1.88 -9.65
CA SER A 112 1.16 1.96 -9.68
C SER A 112 0.50 0.83 -8.86
N GLY A 113 -0.60 0.26 -9.34
CA GLY A 113 -1.40 -0.75 -8.63
C GLY A 113 -0.63 -2.00 -8.22
N VAL A 114 0.51 -2.30 -8.83
CA VAL A 114 1.29 -3.52 -8.51
C VAL A 114 2.16 -3.39 -7.26
N CYS A 115 2.38 -2.17 -6.74
CA CYS A 115 3.24 -1.97 -5.57
C CYS A 115 2.80 -2.78 -4.35
N VAL A 116 1.49 -2.87 -4.10
CA VAL A 116 0.98 -3.58 -2.91
C VAL A 116 1.30 -5.07 -2.95
N LEU A 117 1.45 -5.66 -4.14
CA LEU A 117 1.84 -7.06 -4.29
C LEU A 117 3.33 -7.26 -4.01
N PHE A 118 4.18 -6.33 -4.42
CA PHE A 118 5.61 -6.33 -4.06
C PHE A 118 5.82 -6.13 -2.56
N ILE A 119 4.97 -5.33 -1.91
CA ILE A 119 5.05 -5.12 -0.46
C ILE A 119 4.63 -6.38 0.29
N LEU A 120 3.57 -7.06 -0.15
CA LEU A 120 3.18 -8.37 0.40
C LEU A 120 4.31 -9.41 0.25
N ASP A 121 4.99 -9.40 -0.90
CA ASP A 121 6.15 -10.27 -1.15
C ASP A 121 7.31 -9.93 -0.22
N GLU A 122 7.65 -8.65 -0.04
CA GLU A 122 8.70 -8.19 0.87
C GLU A 122 8.39 -8.50 2.35
N MET A 123 7.12 -8.56 2.74
CA MET A 123 6.74 -8.87 4.11
C MET A 123 6.85 -10.35 4.48
N ARG A 124 6.91 -11.24 3.49
CA ARG A 124 7.05 -12.68 3.73
C ARG A 124 8.51 -13.12 3.91
N THR A 125 9.47 -12.25 3.58
CA THR A 125 10.92 -12.51 3.66
C THR A 125 11.50 -12.12 5.01
#